data_AF-A0A3M1RG69-F1
#
_entry.id   AF-A0A3M1RG69-F1
#
_cell.length_a   1.000
_cell.length_b   1.000
_cell.length_c   1.000
_cell.angle_alpha   90.00
_cell.angle_beta   90.00
_cell.angle_gamma   90.00
#
_symmetry.space_group_name_H-M   'P 1'
#
loop_
_entity.id
_entity.type
_entity.pdbx_description
1 polymer ?
#
loop_
_entity_poly.entity_id
_entity_poly.type
_entity_poly.pdbx_seq_one_letter_code
_entity_poly.pdbx_strand_id
1 'polypeptide(L)'
;MIRRPIPWRPTARTGPRQGVAVDARTMKRIIAEAENPIVVAGPKVRHDPLYLELALGISKRYGAPIFATGGSIRAFAEKGVKARQIGLLQLVNRLLDPEWKVGKGRVDVAVFIGTEYAIANNVFSTLKNWGDVKTLSISPYFQPNATVSFGNTSEEIFKEYMEELQR
;
A
#
# COMPACT_ATOMS: atom_id res chain seq x y z
N MET A 1 25.27 9.86 -11.22
CA MET A 1 24.24 9.02 -11.86
C MET A 1 23.38 8.42 -10.75
N ILE A 2 22.14 8.88 -10.57
CA ILE A 2 21.22 8.29 -9.58
C ILE A 2 20.94 6.86 -10.04
N ARG A 3 21.39 5.85 -9.30
CA ARG A 3 21.13 4.44 -9.63
C ARG A 3 19.63 4.23 -9.55
N ARG A 4 18.99 3.87 -10.67
CA ARG A 4 17.57 3.50 -10.67
C ARG A 4 17.40 2.27 -9.78
N PRO A 5 16.37 2.25 -8.90
CA PRO A 5 16.09 1.10 -8.06
C PRO A 5 15.77 -0.12 -8.95
N ILE A 6 16.38 -1.25 -8.63
CA ILE A 6 16.21 -2.51 -9.36
C ILE A 6 15.00 -3.24 -8.75
N PRO A 7 14.05 -3.72 -9.56
CA PRO A 7 12.96 -4.57 -9.06
C PRO A 7 13.48 -5.75 -8.26
N TRP A 8 12.83 -6.08 -7.13
CA TRP A 8 13.25 -7.22 -6.30
C TRP A 8 13.25 -8.53 -7.09
N ARG A 9 12.21 -8.76 -7.90
CA ARG A 9 12.18 -9.86 -8.87
C ARG A 9 12.53 -9.36 -10.27
N PRO A 10 13.48 -10.00 -10.99
CA PRO A 10 13.80 -9.63 -12.37
C PRO A 10 12.60 -9.63 -13.31
N THR A 11 11.63 -10.53 -13.10
CA THR A 11 10.40 -10.64 -13.87
C THR A 11 9.40 -9.50 -13.63
N ALA A 12 9.59 -8.71 -12.57
CA ALA A 12 8.77 -7.54 -12.28
C ALA A 12 9.23 -6.28 -13.03
N ARG A 13 10.29 -6.37 -13.86
CA ARG A 13 10.72 -5.26 -14.72
C ARG A 13 9.53 -4.75 -15.54
N THR A 14 9.32 -3.44 -15.45
CA THR A 14 8.26 -2.72 -16.14
C THR A 14 8.87 -1.82 -17.22
N GLY A 15 8.00 -1.25 -18.05
CA GLY A 15 8.38 -0.31 -19.11
C GLY A 15 9.05 0.98 -18.59
N PRO A 16 9.24 1.99 -19.46
CA PRO A 16 10.04 3.17 -19.14
C PRO A 16 9.53 3.97 -17.92
N ARG A 17 8.21 3.96 -17.68
CA ARG A 17 7.58 4.53 -16.50
C ARG A 17 7.73 3.56 -15.33
N GLN A 18 8.53 3.88 -14.33
CA GLN A 18 8.69 3.09 -13.10
C GLN A 18 8.26 3.92 -11.88
N GLY A 19 7.89 3.24 -10.80
CA GLY A 19 7.70 3.85 -9.49
C GLY A 19 8.97 4.48 -8.93
N VAL A 20 8.80 5.37 -7.97
CA VAL A 20 9.92 6.03 -7.28
C VAL A 20 10.19 5.32 -5.96
N ALA A 21 11.45 4.97 -5.70
CA ALA A 21 11.89 4.49 -4.39
C ALA A 21 12.08 5.69 -3.46
N VAL A 22 11.49 5.63 -2.27
CA VAL A 22 11.56 6.69 -1.25
C VAL A 22 11.93 6.12 0.12
N ASP A 23 12.27 7.00 1.06
CA ASP A 23 12.45 6.68 2.48
C ASP A 23 11.12 6.75 3.26
N ALA A 24 11.14 6.33 4.53
CA ALA A 24 9.96 6.36 5.40
C ALA A 24 9.43 7.77 5.64
N ARG A 25 10.29 8.79 5.74
CA ARG A 25 9.90 10.20 5.92
C ARG A 25 9.07 10.72 4.75
N THR A 26 9.55 10.49 3.54
CA THR A 26 8.86 10.91 2.32
C THR A 26 7.55 10.14 2.16
N MET A 27 7.57 8.82 2.40
CA MET A 27 6.35 7.99 2.41
C MET A 27 5.31 8.53 3.39
N LYS A 28 5.70 8.82 4.63
CA LYS A 28 4.84 9.41 5.66
C LYS A 28 4.23 10.73 5.20
N ARG A 29 5.05 11.61 4.62
CA ARG A 29 4.62 12.92 4.12
C ARG A 29 3.57 12.78 3.01
N ILE A 30 3.76 11.85 2.07
CA ILE A 30 2.78 11.61 0.99
C ILE A 30 1.45 11.12 1.58
N ILE A 31 1.47 10.26 2.59
CA ILE A 31 0.24 9.79 3.26
C ILE A 31 -0.44 10.95 4.00
N ALA A 32 0.34 11.82 4.65
CA ALA A 32 -0.19 12.96 5.41
C ALA A 32 -0.79 14.06 4.51
N GLU A 33 -0.25 14.25 3.32
CA GLU A 33 -0.74 15.20 2.31
C GLU A 33 -1.91 14.64 1.47
N ALA A 34 -2.29 13.38 1.67
CA ALA A 34 -3.39 12.75 0.94
C ALA A 34 -4.76 13.33 1.37
N GLU A 35 -5.61 13.63 0.39
CA GLU A 35 -6.93 14.22 0.62
C GLU A 35 -7.98 13.18 1.06
N ASN A 36 -7.93 11.98 0.46
CA ASN A 36 -8.84 10.90 0.74
C ASN A 36 -8.16 9.51 0.63
N PRO A 37 -7.18 9.23 1.50
CA PRO A 37 -6.41 7.99 1.46
C PRO A 37 -7.23 6.78 1.92
N ILE A 38 -6.89 5.60 1.40
CA ILE A 38 -7.35 4.30 1.93
C ILE A 38 -6.17 3.42 2.33
N VAL A 39 -6.41 2.50 3.27
CA VAL A 39 -5.46 1.43 3.61
C VAL A 39 -5.95 0.12 2.98
N VAL A 40 -5.10 -0.51 2.18
CA VAL A 40 -5.33 -1.83 1.59
C VAL A 40 -4.51 -2.87 2.38
N ALA A 41 -5.18 -3.58 3.27
CA ALA A 41 -4.56 -4.55 4.17
C ALA A 41 -4.60 -5.97 3.57
N GLY A 42 -3.42 -6.47 3.19
CA GLY A 42 -3.24 -7.82 2.65
C GLY A 42 -3.11 -8.90 3.74
N PRO A 43 -3.01 -10.18 3.34
CA PRO A 43 -3.03 -11.32 4.27
C PRO A 43 -1.92 -11.33 5.32
N LYS A 44 -0.75 -10.73 5.06
CA LYS A 44 0.38 -10.74 6.01
C LYS A 44 0.08 -10.03 7.33
N VAL A 45 -0.91 -9.13 7.35
CA VAL A 45 -1.44 -8.48 8.57
C VAL A 45 -1.91 -9.50 9.63
N ARG A 46 -2.31 -10.71 9.23
CA ARG A 46 -2.70 -11.78 10.17
C ARG A 46 -1.51 -12.43 10.86
N HIS A 47 -0.34 -12.41 10.24
CA HIS A 47 0.82 -13.18 10.66
C HIS A 47 1.87 -12.34 11.36
N ASP A 48 1.92 -11.05 11.06
CA ASP A 48 2.90 -10.12 11.63
C ASP A 48 2.16 -8.89 12.19
N PRO A 49 2.16 -8.73 13.53
CA PRO A 49 1.50 -7.63 14.23
C PRO A 49 1.95 -6.25 13.76
N LEU A 50 3.18 -6.10 13.26
CA LEU A 50 3.72 -4.80 12.88
C LEU A 50 2.98 -4.21 11.66
N TYR A 51 2.59 -5.06 10.71
CA TYR A 51 1.72 -4.64 9.60
C TYR A 51 0.31 -4.25 10.09
N LEU A 52 -0.23 -4.99 11.05
CA LEU A 52 -1.54 -4.69 11.63
C LEU A 52 -1.52 -3.33 12.34
N GLU A 53 -0.56 -3.13 13.23
CA GLU A 53 -0.37 -1.90 13.99
C GLU A 53 -0.15 -0.70 13.08
N LEU A 54 0.65 -0.86 12.02
CA LEU A 54 0.84 0.19 11.03
C LEU A 54 -0.45 0.54 10.28
N ALA A 55 -1.22 -0.47 9.83
CA ALA A 55 -2.51 -0.24 9.17
C ALA A 55 -3.50 0.50 10.09
N LEU A 56 -3.55 0.11 11.37
CA LEU A 56 -4.36 0.77 12.39
C LEU A 56 -3.89 2.20 12.68
N GLY A 57 -2.57 2.41 12.77
CA GLY A 57 -1.95 3.70 13.01
C GLY A 57 -2.25 4.70 11.90
N ILE A 58 -2.06 4.30 10.65
CA ILE A 58 -2.39 5.12 9.47
C ILE A 58 -3.89 5.43 9.44
N SER A 59 -4.74 4.42 9.66
CA SER A 59 -6.19 4.60 9.67
C SER A 59 -6.63 5.61 10.73
N LYS A 60 -6.15 5.45 11.98
CA LYS A 60 -6.49 6.33 13.10
C LYS A 60 -6.00 7.75 12.90
N ARG A 61 -4.78 7.91 12.37
CA ARG A 61 -4.12 9.22 12.25
C ARG A 61 -4.68 10.05 11.10
N TYR A 62 -4.93 9.42 9.95
CA TYR A 62 -5.31 10.13 8.72
C TYR A 62 -6.78 9.91 8.33
N GLY A 63 -7.56 9.21 9.16
CA GLY A 63 -8.97 8.89 8.87
C GLY A 63 -9.15 7.95 7.67
N ALA A 64 -8.09 7.21 7.29
CA ALA A 64 -8.08 6.35 6.12
C ALA A 64 -8.88 5.06 6.40
N PRO A 65 -9.97 4.76 5.67
CA PRO A 65 -10.71 3.52 5.86
C PRO A 65 -9.87 2.31 5.44
N ILE A 66 -9.98 1.24 6.23
CA ILE A 66 -9.26 -0.01 5.99
C ILE A 66 -10.10 -0.93 5.11
N PHE A 67 -9.53 -1.35 4.00
CA PHE A 67 -10.03 -2.41 3.14
C PHE A 67 -9.19 -3.67 3.36
N ALA A 68 -9.78 -4.66 4.02
CA ALA A 68 -9.17 -5.94 4.31
C ALA A 68 -9.37 -6.89 3.13
N THR A 69 -8.27 -7.34 2.53
CA THR A 69 -8.26 -8.25 1.37
C THR A 69 -7.79 -9.65 1.75
N GLY A 70 -8.32 -10.65 1.05
CA GLY A 70 -8.06 -12.06 1.40
C GLY A 70 -8.55 -12.39 2.80
N GLY A 71 -7.70 -13.05 3.60
CA GLY A 71 -8.03 -13.46 4.98
C GLY A 71 -7.75 -12.42 6.07
N SER A 72 -7.35 -11.19 5.73
CA SER A 72 -6.88 -10.20 6.72
C SER A 72 -7.99 -9.62 7.61
N ILE A 73 -9.26 -9.74 7.22
CA ILE A 73 -10.40 -9.21 7.99
C ILE A 73 -10.44 -9.74 9.44
N ARG A 74 -10.01 -11.00 9.65
CA ARG A 74 -10.00 -11.64 10.98
C ARG A 74 -9.13 -10.89 11.97
N ALA A 75 -7.95 -10.42 11.53
CA ALA A 75 -7.01 -9.69 12.39
C ALA A 75 -7.61 -8.36 12.91
N PHE A 76 -8.44 -7.70 12.11
CA PHE A 76 -9.14 -6.47 12.52
C PHE A 76 -10.33 -6.76 13.44
N ALA A 77 -11.09 -7.81 13.14
CA ALA A 77 -12.23 -8.23 13.96
C ALA A 77 -11.79 -8.62 15.39
N GLU A 78 -10.68 -9.35 15.53
CA GLU A 78 -10.09 -9.72 16.83
C GLU A 78 -9.67 -8.50 17.67
N LYS A 79 -9.37 -7.36 17.03
CA LYS A 79 -9.05 -6.09 17.69
C LYS A 79 -10.27 -5.16 17.86
N GLY A 80 -11.47 -5.59 17.47
CA GLY A 80 -12.68 -4.76 17.50
C GLY A 80 -12.63 -3.56 16.55
N VAL A 81 -11.77 -3.59 15.53
CA VAL A 81 -11.61 -2.48 14.59
C VAL A 81 -12.47 -2.69 13.35
N LYS A 82 -13.21 -1.66 12.97
CA LYS A 82 -14.05 -1.66 11.77
C LYS A 82 -13.20 -1.59 10.50
N ALA A 83 -13.03 -2.73 9.82
CA ALA A 83 -12.48 -2.82 8.48
C ALA A 83 -13.53 -3.34 7.49
N ARG A 84 -13.42 -2.97 6.21
CA ARG A 84 -14.30 -3.46 5.14
C ARG A 84 -13.65 -4.64 4.45
N GLN A 85 -14.30 -5.81 4.46
CA GLN A 85 -13.82 -6.95 3.68
C GLN A 85 -14.17 -6.74 2.20
N ILE A 86 -13.18 -6.91 1.32
CA ILE A 86 -13.38 -6.87 -0.13
C ILE A 86 -12.35 -7.76 -0.83
N GLY A 87 -12.72 -8.39 -1.94
CA GLY A 87 -11.73 -9.07 -2.79
C GLY A 87 -10.75 -8.06 -3.40
N LEU A 88 -9.46 -8.39 -3.44
CA LEU A 88 -8.44 -7.46 -3.97
C LEU A 88 -8.75 -7.02 -5.41
N LEU A 89 -9.13 -7.95 -6.29
CA LEU A 89 -9.49 -7.62 -7.67
C LEU A 89 -10.75 -6.75 -7.77
N GLN A 90 -11.73 -6.98 -6.90
CA GLN A 90 -12.92 -6.13 -6.84
C GLN A 90 -12.55 -4.71 -6.40
N LEU A 91 -11.68 -4.57 -5.38
CA LEU A 91 -11.18 -3.27 -4.94
C LEU A 91 -10.44 -2.54 -6.07
N VAL A 92 -9.63 -3.24 -6.85
CA VAL A 92 -8.96 -2.66 -8.02
C VAL A 92 -9.96 -2.14 -9.04
N ASN A 93 -10.98 -2.93 -9.40
CA ASN A 93 -12.03 -2.47 -10.31
C ASN A 93 -12.76 -1.24 -9.77
N ARG A 94 -12.99 -1.18 -8.46
CA ARG A 94 -13.56 0.00 -7.79
C ARG A 94 -12.64 1.22 -7.86
N LEU A 95 -11.33 1.04 -7.72
CA LEU A 95 -10.35 2.12 -7.84
C LEU A 95 -10.19 2.64 -9.28
N LEU A 96 -10.54 1.84 -10.28
CA LEU A 96 -10.59 2.26 -11.69
C LEU A 96 -11.89 2.98 -12.05
N ASP A 97 -12.96 2.76 -11.29
CA ASP A 97 -14.27 3.38 -11.52
C ASP A 97 -14.23 4.86 -11.08
N PRO A 98 -14.36 5.82 -12.02
CA PRO A 98 -14.29 7.24 -11.70
C PRO A 98 -15.45 7.73 -10.82
N GLU A 99 -16.57 7.00 -10.79
CA GLU A 99 -17.74 7.35 -9.99
C GLU A 99 -17.70 6.73 -8.60
N TRP A 100 -16.79 5.79 -8.35
CA TRP A 100 -16.69 5.15 -7.04
C TRP A 100 -16.07 6.10 -6.01
N LYS A 101 -16.82 6.33 -4.94
CA LYS A 101 -16.44 7.22 -3.84
C LYS A 101 -16.37 6.46 -2.53
N VAL A 102 -15.40 6.84 -1.71
CA VAL A 102 -15.19 6.36 -0.35
C VAL A 102 -15.07 7.57 0.55
N GLY A 103 -15.92 7.65 1.59
CA GLY A 103 -15.86 8.75 2.54
C GLY A 103 -16.10 10.10 1.84
N LYS A 104 -15.06 10.93 1.77
CA LYS A 104 -15.13 12.31 1.26
C LYS A 104 -15.17 12.42 -0.27
N GLY A 105 -14.78 11.38 -1.00
CA GLY A 105 -14.74 11.46 -2.46
C GLY A 105 -14.04 10.29 -3.13
N ARG A 106 -13.41 10.56 -4.28
CA ARG A 106 -12.56 9.59 -4.97
C ARG A 106 -11.30 9.33 -4.17
N VAL A 107 -10.75 8.12 -4.29
CA VAL A 107 -9.50 7.75 -3.61
C VAL A 107 -8.34 8.34 -4.40
N ASP A 108 -7.57 9.24 -3.77
CA ASP A 108 -6.36 9.82 -4.36
C ASP A 108 -5.11 8.99 -4.03
N VAL A 109 -5.10 8.36 -2.85
CA VAL A 109 -3.98 7.56 -2.33
C VAL A 109 -4.46 6.20 -1.82
N ALA A 110 -3.86 5.11 -2.30
CA ALA A 110 -4.06 3.76 -1.79
C ALA A 110 -2.76 3.20 -1.20
N VAL A 111 -2.74 2.97 0.11
CA VAL A 111 -1.59 2.46 0.86
C VAL A 111 -1.69 0.95 1.01
N PHE A 112 -0.83 0.20 0.32
CA PHE A 112 -0.83 -1.26 0.34
C PHE A 112 0.14 -1.78 1.39
N ILE A 113 -0.39 -2.60 2.30
CA ILE A 113 0.34 -3.16 3.44
C ILE A 113 0.13 -4.67 3.43
N GLY A 114 1.20 -5.46 3.51
CA GLY A 114 1.10 -6.90 3.71
C GLY A 114 0.46 -7.70 2.56
N THR A 115 0.44 -7.14 1.34
CA THR A 115 0.05 -7.87 0.13
C THR A 115 1.25 -8.64 -0.44
N GLU A 116 1.02 -9.82 -1.01
CA GLU A 116 2.10 -10.63 -1.59
C GLU A 116 2.74 -9.93 -2.81
N TYR A 117 4.07 -10.01 -2.95
CA TYR A 117 4.83 -9.15 -3.85
C TYR A 117 4.34 -9.23 -5.30
N ALA A 118 4.19 -10.45 -5.83
CA ALA A 118 3.80 -10.67 -7.22
C ALA A 118 2.37 -10.19 -7.49
N ILE A 119 1.47 -10.41 -6.54
CA ILE A 119 0.07 -9.99 -6.63
C ILE A 119 -0.01 -8.47 -6.60
N ALA A 120 0.67 -7.83 -5.65
CA ALA A 120 0.74 -6.37 -5.53
C ALA A 120 1.28 -5.75 -6.81
N ASN A 121 2.40 -6.26 -7.35
CA ASN A 121 3.01 -5.74 -8.57
C ASN A 121 2.07 -5.79 -9.79
N ASN A 122 1.26 -6.85 -9.91
CA ASN A 122 0.28 -7.00 -10.98
C ASN A 122 -0.88 -6.00 -10.82
N VAL A 123 -1.40 -5.86 -9.60
CA VAL A 123 -2.43 -4.87 -9.28
C VAL A 123 -1.94 -3.44 -9.54
N PHE A 124 -0.72 -3.13 -9.13
CA PHE A 124 -0.11 -1.83 -9.40
C PHE A 124 0.06 -1.58 -10.89
N SER A 125 0.39 -2.61 -11.68
CA SER A 125 0.45 -2.48 -13.14
C SER A 125 -0.89 -2.02 -13.72
N THR A 126 -1.99 -2.62 -13.27
CA THR A 126 -3.34 -2.21 -13.71
C THR A 126 -3.63 -0.77 -13.30
N LEU A 127 -3.46 -0.42 -12.02
CA LEU A 127 -3.78 0.92 -11.50
C LEU A 127 -2.90 2.00 -12.14
N LYS A 128 -1.61 1.73 -12.37
CA LYS A 128 -0.69 2.66 -13.02
C LYS A 128 -1.07 3.01 -14.46
N ASN A 129 -1.65 2.07 -15.20
CA ASN A 129 -1.98 2.25 -16.61
C ASN A 129 -3.41 2.75 -16.84
N TRP A 130 -4.33 2.41 -15.93
CA TRP A 130 -5.77 2.62 -16.15
C TRP A 130 -6.47 3.46 -15.07
N GLY A 131 -5.77 3.82 -13.99
CA GLY A 131 -6.35 4.57 -12.89
C GLY A 131 -5.53 5.81 -12.53
N ASP A 132 -6.18 6.73 -11.82
CA ASP A 132 -5.58 7.99 -11.36
C ASP A 132 -5.04 7.88 -9.93
N VAL A 133 -5.40 6.81 -9.20
CA VAL A 133 -5.01 6.62 -7.80
C VAL A 133 -3.49 6.44 -7.66
N LYS A 134 -2.89 7.19 -6.74
CA LYS A 134 -1.49 7.01 -6.36
C LYS A 134 -1.38 5.78 -5.46
N THR A 135 -0.53 4.83 -5.84
CA THR A 135 -0.32 3.59 -5.08
C THR A 135 0.98 3.67 -4.30
N LEU A 136 0.89 3.46 -2.99
CA LEU A 136 2.06 3.38 -2.10
C LEU A 136 2.24 1.95 -1.63
N SER A 137 3.44 1.40 -1.85
CA SER A 137 3.80 0.06 -1.40
C SER A 137 4.64 0.12 -0.13
N ILE A 138 4.10 -0.42 0.96
CA ILE A 138 4.84 -0.66 2.21
C ILE A 138 5.27 -2.12 2.23
N SER A 139 6.49 -2.36 1.74
CA SER A 139 7.11 -3.68 1.59
C SER A 139 8.63 -3.53 1.64
N PRO A 140 9.40 -4.54 2.11
CA PRO A 140 10.87 -4.51 2.05
C PRO A 140 11.41 -4.65 0.61
N TYR A 141 10.54 -4.81 -0.37
CA TYR A 141 10.88 -5.08 -1.75
C TYR A 141 10.39 -3.94 -2.65
N PHE A 142 11.28 -3.42 -3.49
CA PHE A 142 10.93 -2.36 -4.41
C PHE A 142 9.91 -2.83 -5.45
N GLN A 143 8.77 -2.13 -5.50
CA GLN A 143 7.66 -2.37 -6.42
C GLN A 143 7.69 -1.39 -7.60
N PRO A 144 8.19 -1.78 -8.77
CA PRO A 144 8.38 -0.87 -9.90
C PRO A 144 7.07 -0.40 -10.54
N ASN A 145 5.95 -1.08 -10.31
CA ASN A 145 4.64 -0.66 -10.81
C ASN A 145 3.86 0.23 -9.83
N ALA A 146 4.24 0.28 -8.55
CA ALA A 146 3.64 1.23 -7.61
C ALA A 146 4.00 2.66 -8.02
N THR A 147 3.20 3.65 -7.63
CA THR A 147 3.58 5.06 -7.80
C THR A 147 4.80 5.38 -6.95
N VAL A 148 4.76 4.94 -5.68
CA VAL A 148 5.82 5.10 -4.70
C VAL A 148 6.01 3.80 -3.93
N SER A 149 7.25 3.42 -3.68
CA SER A 149 7.61 2.22 -2.93
C SER A 149 8.84 2.52 -2.07
N PHE A 150 9.08 1.73 -1.04
CA PHE A 150 10.44 1.64 -0.50
C PHE A 150 11.37 0.97 -1.50
N GLY A 151 12.68 1.23 -1.36
CA GLY A 151 13.72 0.45 -2.04
C GLY A 151 13.75 -1.00 -1.54
N ASN A 152 14.67 -1.80 -2.09
CA ASN A 152 14.95 -3.11 -1.49
C ASN A 152 15.70 -2.88 -0.17
N THR A 153 15.12 -3.33 0.94
CA THR A 153 15.69 -3.17 2.28
C THR A 153 15.91 -4.53 2.93
N SER A 154 16.79 -4.61 3.93
CA SER A 154 16.81 -5.74 4.84
C SER A 154 15.56 -5.72 5.74
N GLU A 155 15.33 -6.79 6.49
CA GLU A 155 14.21 -6.87 7.42
C GLU A 155 14.35 -5.85 8.56
N GLU A 156 15.57 -5.63 9.05
CA GLU A 156 15.89 -4.69 10.13
C GLU A 156 15.55 -3.26 9.71
N ILE A 157 16.05 -2.82 8.55
CA ILE A 157 15.77 -1.49 8.00
C ILE A 157 14.26 -1.34 7.73
N PHE A 158 13.61 -2.40 7.24
CA PHE A 158 12.17 -2.36 7.00
C PHE A 158 11.37 -2.17 8.29
N LYS A 159 11.78 -2.81 9.39
CA LYS A 159 11.18 -2.60 10.71
C LYS A 159 11.35 -1.17 11.19
N GLU A 160 12.55 -0.60 11.07
CA GLU A 160 12.80 0.82 11.38
C GLU A 160 11.91 1.76 10.58
N TYR A 161 11.72 1.48 9.29
CA TYR A 161 10.83 2.27 8.43
C TYR A 161 9.36 2.16 8.85
N MET A 162 8.91 0.97 9.26
CA MET A 162 7.56 0.79 9.78
C MET A 162 7.34 1.54 11.09
N GLU A 163 8.32 1.54 12.00
CA GLU A 163 8.26 2.34 13.23
C GLU A 163 8.24 3.84 12.94
N GLU A 164 9.06 4.32 12.00
CA GLU A 164 9.10 5.74 11.62
C GLU A 164 7.77 6.22 11.01
N LEU A 165 7.06 5.36 10.27
CA LEU A 165 5.72 5.65 9.76
C LEU A 165 4.67 5.78 10.88
N GLN A 166 4.88 5.12 12.03
CA GLN A 166 3.97 5.15 13.18
C GLN A 166 4.21 6.36 14.10
N ARG A 167 5.45 6.84 14.21
CA ARG A 167 5.79 8.06 14.96
C ARG A 167 5.10 9.26 14.33
#